data_AF-A0A1G9D4E8-F1
#
_entry.id   AF-A0A1G9D4E8-F1
#
_cell.length_a   1.000
_cell.length_b   1.000
_cell.length_c   1.000
_cell.angle_alpha   90.00
_cell.angle_beta   90.00
_cell.angle_gamma   90.00
#
_symmetry.space_group_name_H-M   'P 1'
#
loop_
_entity.id
_entity.type
_entity.pdbx_description
1 polymer ?
#
loop_
_entity_poly.entity_id
_entity_poly.type
_entity_poly.pdbx_seq_one_letter_code
_entity_poly.pdbx_strand_id
1 'polypeptide(L)'
;MTDHPARRTLERLRAADWEATGSWDHANSRALLMREHLRRAALWAQAAGAADSWPFFDVTEALGVTVELPAEVEADLEGFLKERGPASLRRTCRGAVRWAALKASDAQLPDLPDPYEPLLAMYERGGGFYVEQFIDLDGISVPLGTLEESLGVEPFLTLAPVVLDALDAEGQITYYAKIGEGHPRSSPRGIVRRRVDEDATYDEAFTRNLRWEPTEYLRLYALGHNDIDHVQISESEAAAFIDSAVARLGARS
;
A
#
# COMPACT_ATOMS: atom_id res chain seq x y z
N MET A 1 12.42 -26.80 -9.76
CA MET A 1 12.96 -25.98 -8.64
C MET A 1 12.40 -24.55 -8.60
N THR A 2 11.29 -24.27 -9.30
CA THR A 2 10.63 -22.95 -9.35
C THR A 2 9.65 -22.67 -8.22
N ASP A 3 9.31 -23.66 -7.38
CA ASP A 3 8.19 -23.54 -6.43
C ASP A 3 8.60 -23.13 -5.00
N HIS A 4 9.87 -22.81 -4.74
CA HIS A 4 10.28 -22.33 -3.42
C HIS A 4 9.70 -20.92 -3.17
N PRO A 5 9.04 -20.63 -2.04
CA PRO A 5 8.45 -19.32 -1.75
C PRO A 5 9.44 -18.15 -1.88
N ALA A 6 10.67 -18.32 -1.39
CA ALA A 6 11.74 -17.33 -1.59
C ALA A 6 12.07 -17.06 -3.07
N ARG A 7 12.06 -18.10 -3.91
CA ARG A 7 12.27 -17.97 -5.36
C ARG A 7 11.14 -17.14 -5.97
N ARG A 8 9.88 -17.42 -5.61
CA ARG A 8 8.72 -16.66 -6.11
C ARG A 8 8.79 -15.18 -5.72
N THR A 9 9.17 -14.86 -4.47
CA THR A 9 9.35 -13.48 -4.04
C THR A 9 10.49 -12.78 -4.79
N LEU A 10 11.61 -13.46 -5.03
CA LEU A 10 12.69 -12.91 -5.83
C LEU A 10 12.26 -12.64 -7.29
N GLU A 11 11.47 -13.52 -7.88
CA GLU A 11 10.94 -13.29 -9.24
C GLU A 11 9.95 -12.11 -9.29
N ARG A 12 9.15 -11.87 -8.25
CA ARG A 12 8.34 -10.64 -8.12
C ARG A 12 9.21 -9.39 -8.12
N LEU A 13 10.27 -9.39 -7.31
CA LEU A 13 11.23 -8.29 -7.26
C LEU A 13 11.92 -8.07 -8.62
N ARG A 14 12.27 -9.13 -9.35
CA ARG A 14 12.87 -9.02 -10.69
C ARG A 14 11.90 -8.50 -11.74
N ALA A 15 10.62 -8.80 -11.60
CA ALA A 15 9.56 -8.39 -12.53
C ALA A 15 9.13 -6.93 -12.34
N ALA A 16 9.42 -6.32 -11.19
CA ALA A 16 9.16 -4.91 -10.95
C ALA A 16 9.94 -4.02 -11.95
N ASP A 17 9.28 -2.96 -12.42
CA ASP A 17 9.91 -1.97 -13.30
C ASP A 17 10.68 -0.95 -12.46
N TRP A 18 11.96 -1.22 -12.21
CA TRP A 18 12.82 -0.39 -11.36
C TRP A 18 13.26 0.93 -12.00
N GLU A 19 13.17 1.03 -13.33
CA GLU A 19 13.56 2.22 -14.10
C GLU A 19 12.33 3.05 -14.52
N ALA A 20 11.14 2.64 -14.07
CA ALA A 20 9.88 3.29 -14.41
C ALA A 20 9.93 4.79 -14.05
N THR A 21 9.97 5.63 -15.07
CA THR A 21 9.68 7.07 -14.94
C THR A 21 8.18 7.35 -14.77
N GLY A 22 7.34 6.32 -14.84
CA GLY A 22 5.87 6.34 -14.70
C GLY A 22 5.35 6.11 -13.28
N SER A 23 6.18 6.23 -12.24
CA SER A 23 5.77 6.16 -10.83
C SER A 23 4.67 7.18 -10.47
N TRP A 24 4.50 8.24 -11.27
CA TRP A 24 3.46 9.25 -11.12
C TRP A 24 2.05 8.68 -11.24
N ASP A 25 1.82 7.74 -12.16
CA ASP A 25 0.50 7.12 -12.36
C ASP A 25 0.06 6.31 -11.14
N HIS A 26 1.01 5.93 -10.29
CA HIS A 26 0.81 5.14 -9.08
C HIS A 26 1.19 5.86 -7.79
N ALA A 27 1.34 7.20 -7.82
CA ALA A 27 1.88 7.94 -6.69
C ALA A 27 1.05 7.76 -5.41
N ASN A 28 -0.28 7.87 -5.48
CA ASN A 28 -1.15 7.80 -4.29
C ASN A 28 -1.14 6.40 -3.67
N SER A 29 -1.31 5.38 -4.49
CA SER A 29 -1.27 3.98 -4.05
C SER A 29 0.12 3.61 -3.51
N ARG A 30 1.23 4.06 -4.12
CA ARG A 30 2.58 3.85 -3.60
C ARG A 30 2.78 4.49 -2.23
N ALA A 31 2.28 5.71 -2.01
CA ALA A 31 2.33 6.37 -0.71
C ALA A 31 1.51 5.64 0.37
N LEU A 32 0.31 5.14 0.01
CA LEU A 32 -0.50 4.29 0.90
C LEU A 32 0.23 3.00 1.29
N LEU A 33 0.83 2.33 0.31
CA LEU A 33 1.58 1.09 0.52
C LEU A 33 2.83 1.30 1.38
N MET A 34 3.56 2.40 1.18
CA MET A 34 4.69 2.75 2.04
C MET A 34 4.25 3.02 3.48
N ARG A 35 3.17 3.80 3.70
CA ARG A 35 2.62 4.04 5.05
C ARG A 35 2.17 2.74 5.73
N GLU A 36 1.56 1.83 4.97
CA GLU A 36 1.18 0.52 5.48
C GLU A 36 2.41 -0.35 5.80
N HIS A 37 3.47 -0.30 5.00
CA HIS A 37 4.74 -0.94 5.33
C HIS A 37 5.32 -0.40 6.63
N LEU A 38 5.38 0.93 6.81
CA LEU A 38 5.88 1.58 8.02
C LEU A 38 5.10 1.12 9.27
N ARG A 39 3.77 1.08 9.19
CA ARG A 39 2.89 0.58 10.25
C ARG A 39 3.16 -0.89 10.58
N ARG A 40 3.21 -1.77 9.56
CA ARG A 40 3.46 -3.20 9.78
C ARG A 40 4.87 -3.46 10.31
N ALA A 41 5.87 -2.76 9.78
CA ALA A 41 7.24 -2.81 10.29
C ALA A 41 7.33 -2.35 11.74
N ALA A 42 6.52 -1.35 12.16
CA ALA A 42 6.47 -0.89 13.56
C ALA A 42 5.91 -1.97 14.49
N LEU A 43 4.85 -2.68 14.07
CA LEU A 43 4.31 -3.82 14.82
C LEU A 43 5.36 -4.91 15.04
N TRP A 44 6.10 -5.26 13.97
CA TRP A 44 7.17 -6.25 14.05
C TRP A 44 8.36 -5.78 14.88
N ALA A 45 8.76 -4.52 14.76
CA ALA A 45 9.82 -3.93 15.57
C ALA A 45 9.45 -3.96 17.07
N GLN A 46 8.20 -3.64 17.41
CA GLN A 46 7.71 -3.74 18.80
C GLN A 46 7.72 -5.19 19.29
N ALA A 47 7.19 -6.13 18.50
CA ALA A 47 7.13 -7.54 18.88
C ALA A 47 8.50 -8.21 19.03
N ALA A 48 9.49 -7.80 18.22
CA ALA A 48 10.86 -8.30 18.28
C ALA A 48 11.74 -7.55 19.29
N GLY A 49 11.24 -6.47 19.94
CA GLY A 49 12.07 -5.60 20.78
C GLY A 49 13.15 -4.85 20.00
N ALA A 50 12.94 -4.60 18.70
CA ALA A 50 13.89 -4.03 17.75
C ALA A 50 13.50 -2.62 17.30
N ALA A 51 12.97 -1.79 18.21
CA ALA A 51 12.49 -0.43 17.91
C ALA A 51 13.55 0.44 17.20
N ASP A 52 14.82 0.34 17.60
CA ASP A 52 15.93 1.12 17.02
C ASP A 52 16.29 0.71 15.58
N SER A 53 15.79 -0.43 15.10
CA SER A 53 16.02 -0.91 13.73
C SER A 53 14.93 -0.47 12.74
N TRP A 54 13.82 0.06 13.24
CA TRP A 54 12.72 0.56 12.43
C TRP A 54 13.16 1.77 11.57
N PRO A 55 12.65 1.96 10.34
CA PRO A 55 11.62 1.17 9.65
C PRO A 55 12.16 0.10 8.69
N PHE A 56 13.40 0.26 8.22
CA PHE A 56 13.97 -0.55 7.15
C PHE A 56 14.95 -1.56 7.74
N PHE A 57 14.41 -2.69 8.20
CA PHE A 57 15.17 -3.79 8.79
C PHE A 57 14.73 -5.15 8.25
N ASP A 58 15.56 -6.17 8.52
CA ASP A 58 15.19 -7.55 8.28
C ASP A 58 14.48 -8.13 9.51
N VAL A 59 13.15 -8.29 9.43
CA VAL A 59 12.32 -8.89 10.47
C VAL A 59 12.81 -10.30 10.87
N THR A 60 13.34 -11.10 9.93
CA THR A 60 13.84 -12.44 10.24
C THR A 60 15.06 -12.38 11.15
N GLU A 61 15.94 -11.41 10.91
CA GLU A 61 17.12 -11.16 11.77
C GLU A 61 16.70 -10.62 13.13
N ALA A 62 15.73 -9.70 13.19
CA ALA A 62 15.24 -9.13 14.45
C ALA A 62 14.59 -10.18 15.37
N LEU A 63 13.93 -11.19 14.80
CA LEU A 63 13.38 -12.33 15.55
C LEU A 63 14.45 -13.32 16.02
N GLY A 64 15.71 -13.16 15.61
CA GLY A 64 16.79 -14.09 15.92
C GLY A 64 16.62 -15.46 15.24
N VAL A 65 15.82 -15.55 14.18
CA VAL A 65 15.56 -16.80 13.47
C VAL A 65 16.55 -16.96 12.32
N THR A 66 17.27 -18.08 12.31
CA THR A 66 18.11 -18.46 11.18
C THR A 66 17.24 -18.99 10.05
N VAL A 67 17.27 -18.30 8.91
CA VAL A 67 16.56 -18.70 7.70
C VAL A 67 17.58 -19.22 6.70
N GLU A 68 17.48 -20.50 6.34
CA GLU A 68 18.30 -21.10 5.28
C GLU A 68 17.63 -20.90 3.92
N LEU A 69 18.30 -20.19 3.01
CA LEU A 69 17.88 -20.09 1.62
C LEU A 69 18.57 -21.17 0.77
N PRO A 70 17.91 -21.71 -0.27
CA PRO A 70 18.61 -22.49 -1.27
C PRO A 70 19.77 -21.68 -1.87
N ALA A 71 20.97 -22.27 -1.96
CA ALA A 71 22.19 -21.56 -2.37
C ALA A 71 22.06 -20.82 -3.72
N GLU A 72 21.30 -21.39 -4.66
CA GLU A 72 21.01 -20.75 -5.94
C GLU A 72 20.15 -19.49 -5.77
N VAL A 73 19.13 -19.51 -4.89
CA VAL A 73 18.28 -18.36 -4.59
C VAL A 73 19.09 -17.26 -3.92
N GLU A 74 19.97 -17.63 -2.99
CA GLU A 74 20.84 -16.69 -2.29
C GLU A 74 21.82 -15.99 -3.25
N ALA A 75 22.51 -16.76 -4.10
CA ALA A 75 23.41 -16.21 -5.10
C ALA A 75 22.69 -15.27 -6.09
N ASP A 76 21.51 -15.68 -6.54
CA ASP A 76 20.66 -14.89 -7.44
C ASP A 76 20.15 -13.59 -6.81
N LEU A 77 19.78 -13.65 -5.52
CA LEU A 77 19.36 -12.49 -4.74
C LEU A 77 20.52 -11.50 -4.59
N GLU A 78 21.70 -11.94 -4.17
CA GLU A 78 22.85 -11.05 -4.01
C GLU A 78 23.31 -10.45 -5.33
N GLY A 79 23.23 -11.23 -6.43
CA GLY A 79 23.44 -10.72 -7.79
C GLY A 79 22.46 -9.60 -8.15
N PHE A 80 21.17 -9.81 -7.90
CA PHE A 80 20.13 -8.79 -8.11
C PHE A 80 20.35 -7.54 -7.25
N LEU A 81 20.68 -7.69 -5.98
CA LEU A 81 20.82 -6.56 -5.05
C LEU A 81 22.07 -5.71 -5.29
N LYS A 82 23.11 -6.26 -5.93
CA LYS A 82 24.38 -5.57 -6.17
C LYS A 82 24.22 -4.25 -6.94
N GLU A 83 23.27 -4.21 -7.86
CA GLU A 83 23.02 -3.05 -8.73
C GLU A 83 21.92 -2.13 -8.18
N ARG A 84 21.36 -2.46 -7.00
CA ARG A 84 20.23 -1.71 -6.42
C ARG A 84 20.70 -0.78 -5.32
N GLY A 85 20.16 0.42 -5.28
CA GLY A 85 20.27 1.36 -4.17
C GLY A 85 18.89 1.94 -3.84
N PRO A 86 18.69 2.52 -2.66
CA PRO A 86 19.63 2.66 -1.53
C PRO A 86 19.81 1.38 -0.67
N ALA A 87 20.61 1.47 0.40
CA ALA A 87 20.87 0.33 1.30
C ALA A 87 19.61 -0.16 2.05
N SER A 88 18.69 0.73 2.38
CA SER A 88 17.38 0.41 2.98
C SER A 88 16.53 -0.43 2.04
N LEU A 89 16.48 -0.07 0.76
CA LEU A 89 15.81 -0.85 -0.29
C LEU A 89 16.43 -2.25 -0.39
N ARG A 90 17.77 -2.36 -0.48
CA ARG A 90 18.42 -3.67 -0.52
C ARG A 90 18.08 -4.53 0.70
N ARG A 91 18.08 -3.93 1.89
CA ARG A 91 17.80 -4.62 3.15
C ARG A 91 16.37 -5.15 3.18
N THR A 92 15.39 -4.34 2.80
CA THR A 92 13.98 -4.77 2.77
C THR A 92 13.71 -5.80 1.68
N CYS A 93 14.34 -5.69 0.49
CA CYS A 93 14.28 -6.74 -0.53
C CYS A 93 14.84 -8.08 -0.04
N ARG A 94 16.01 -8.06 0.62
CA ARG A 94 16.58 -9.27 1.25
C ARG A 94 15.64 -9.84 2.32
N GLY A 95 15.14 -8.97 3.20
CA GLY A 95 14.19 -9.32 4.25
C GLY A 95 12.92 -9.97 3.69
N ALA A 96 12.35 -9.46 2.60
CA ALA A 96 11.17 -10.03 1.96
C ALA A 96 11.38 -11.46 1.44
N VAL A 97 12.54 -11.72 0.83
CA VAL A 97 12.89 -13.06 0.32
C VAL A 97 13.12 -14.05 1.46
N ARG A 98 13.83 -13.63 2.51
CA ARG A 98 14.04 -14.44 3.72
C ARG A 98 12.73 -14.69 4.46
N TRP A 99 11.89 -13.67 4.57
CA TRP A 99 10.56 -13.78 5.17
C TRP A 99 9.68 -14.81 4.47
N ALA A 100 9.71 -14.85 3.14
CA ALA A 100 8.97 -15.85 2.37
C ALA A 100 9.43 -17.28 2.68
N ALA A 101 10.73 -17.51 2.89
CA ALA A 101 11.24 -18.79 3.37
C ALA A 101 10.82 -19.10 4.81
N LEU A 102 10.90 -18.11 5.71
CA LEU A 102 10.49 -18.26 7.11
C LEU A 102 9.01 -18.66 7.23
N LYS A 103 8.10 -18.01 6.49
CA LYS A 103 6.67 -18.36 6.48
C LYS A 103 6.37 -19.78 5.96
N ALA A 104 7.29 -20.36 5.20
CA ALA A 104 7.16 -21.71 4.67
C ALA A 104 7.75 -22.79 5.59
N SER A 105 8.41 -22.37 6.68
CA SER A 105 8.95 -23.25 7.71
C SER A 105 7.93 -23.50 8.83
N ASP A 106 8.25 -24.43 9.73
CA ASP A 106 7.44 -24.71 10.94
C ASP A 106 7.65 -23.69 12.08
N ALA A 107 8.28 -22.54 11.80
CA ALA A 107 8.51 -21.51 12.80
C ALA A 107 7.19 -20.91 13.31
N GLN A 108 7.04 -20.85 14.63
CA GLN A 108 5.87 -20.23 15.25
C GLN A 108 6.07 -18.71 15.35
N LEU A 109 5.28 -17.97 14.60
CA LEU A 109 5.36 -16.51 14.50
C LEU A 109 4.22 -15.83 15.28
N PRO A 110 4.43 -14.61 15.79
CA PRO A 110 3.33 -13.76 16.26
C PRO A 110 2.24 -13.60 15.19
N ASP A 111 0.98 -13.50 15.62
CA ASP A 111 -0.17 -13.20 14.76
C ASP A 111 -0.16 -11.71 14.38
N LEU A 112 0.73 -11.37 13.46
CA LEU A 112 0.94 -10.02 12.93
C LEU A 112 0.89 -10.05 11.40
N PRO A 113 0.46 -8.95 10.75
CA PRO A 113 0.36 -8.90 9.31
C PRO A 113 1.73 -8.99 8.63
N ASP A 114 1.76 -9.48 7.38
CA ASP A 114 2.99 -9.59 6.61
C ASP A 114 3.70 -8.22 6.47
N PRO A 115 4.96 -8.07 6.95
CA PRO A 115 5.66 -6.80 6.97
C PRO A 115 6.09 -6.30 5.58
N TYR A 116 6.28 -7.20 4.62
CA TYR A 116 6.88 -6.88 3.32
C TYR A 116 5.88 -6.85 2.17
N GLU A 117 4.70 -7.47 2.33
CA GLU A 117 3.70 -7.50 1.25
C GLU A 117 3.29 -6.11 0.73
N PRO A 118 3.08 -5.07 1.58
CA PRO A 118 2.82 -3.71 1.07
C PRO A 118 3.99 -3.17 0.25
N LEU A 119 5.23 -3.46 0.65
CA LEU A 119 6.43 -2.98 -0.03
C LEU A 119 6.65 -3.71 -1.38
N LEU A 120 6.38 -5.01 -1.43
CA LEU A 120 6.38 -5.77 -2.69
C LEU A 120 5.33 -5.23 -3.66
N ALA A 121 4.09 -5.01 -3.18
CA ALA A 121 3.03 -4.39 -3.97
C ALA A 121 3.42 -2.98 -4.45
N MET A 122 4.17 -2.21 -3.64
CA MET A 122 4.66 -0.89 -4.03
C MET A 122 5.69 -1.00 -5.17
N TYR A 123 6.65 -1.93 -5.09
CA TYR A 123 7.64 -2.16 -6.13
C TYR A 123 7.02 -2.66 -7.44
N GLU A 124 5.99 -3.51 -7.36
CA GLU A 124 5.23 -3.99 -8.52
C GLU A 124 4.53 -2.85 -9.28
N ARG A 125 4.36 -1.69 -8.63
CA ARG A 125 3.83 -0.45 -9.21
C ARG A 125 4.93 0.49 -9.72
N GLY A 126 6.14 -0.05 -9.90
CA GLY A 126 7.28 0.61 -10.52
C GLY A 126 8.08 1.48 -9.56
N GLY A 127 9.40 1.46 -9.68
CA GLY A 127 10.33 2.30 -8.92
C GLY A 127 10.62 1.85 -7.49
N GLY A 128 11.67 2.42 -6.91
CA GLY A 128 12.15 2.14 -5.56
C GLY A 128 11.69 3.20 -4.54
N PHE A 129 12.54 3.49 -3.58
CA PHE A 129 12.41 4.64 -2.69
C PHE A 129 13.78 5.13 -2.24
N TYR A 130 13.88 6.41 -1.91
CA TYR A 130 15.04 7.01 -1.26
C TYR A 130 14.67 7.55 0.11
N VAL A 131 15.65 7.62 1.01
CA VAL A 131 15.44 8.08 2.38
C VAL A 131 16.37 9.26 2.62
N GLU A 132 15.78 10.43 2.79
CA GLU A 132 16.48 11.65 3.20
C GLU A 132 15.77 12.25 4.42
N GLN A 133 15.24 13.47 4.31
CA GLN A 133 14.34 14.04 5.32
C GLN A 133 12.95 13.40 5.27
N PHE A 134 12.56 12.92 4.09
CA PHE A 134 11.34 12.19 3.80
C PHE A 134 11.68 10.90 3.06
N ILE A 135 10.71 10.00 2.96
CA ILE A 135 10.79 8.84 2.07
C ILE A 135 10.29 9.30 0.70
N ASP A 136 11.21 9.43 -0.25
CA ASP A 136 10.89 9.79 -1.63
C ASP A 136 10.54 8.54 -2.44
N LEU A 137 9.40 8.57 -3.12
CA LEU A 137 8.86 7.48 -3.95
C LEU A 137 8.88 7.82 -5.44
N ASP A 138 9.70 8.80 -5.83
CA ASP A 138 9.79 9.34 -7.19
C ASP A 138 8.45 9.94 -7.63
N GLY A 139 8.09 11.07 -7.00
CA GLY A 139 6.91 11.88 -7.36
C GLY A 139 5.92 12.15 -6.23
N ILE A 140 6.06 11.43 -5.12
CA ILE A 140 5.41 11.75 -3.85
C ILE A 140 6.36 11.46 -2.70
N SER A 141 6.33 12.30 -1.67
CA SER A 141 7.12 12.10 -0.47
C SER A 141 6.23 11.70 0.71
N VAL A 142 6.67 10.71 1.46
CA VAL A 142 6.01 10.21 2.67
C VAL A 142 6.82 10.63 3.89
N PRO A 143 6.20 11.25 4.91
CA PRO A 143 6.89 11.52 6.17
C PRO A 143 7.27 10.19 6.83
N LEU A 144 8.53 10.09 7.28
CA LEU A 144 8.98 8.94 8.04
C LEU A 144 8.20 8.83 9.36
N GLY A 145 8.11 9.91 10.12
CA GLY A 145 7.46 9.94 11.43
C GLY A 145 8.22 9.14 12.49
N THR A 146 7.54 8.81 13.57
CA THR A 146 8.05 8.00 14.67
C THR A 146 7.43 6.60 14.68
N LEU A 147 8.04 5.69 15.44
CA LEU A 147 7.48 4.36 15.65
C LEU A 147 6.10 4.42 16.31
N GLU A 148 5.90 5.30 17.30
CA GLU A 148 4.62 5.46 18.00
C GLU A 148 3.52 5.98 17.07
N GLU A 149 3.82 7.01 16.27
CA GLU A 149 2.89 7.51 15.25
C GLU A 149 2.53 6.40 14.26
N SER A 150 3.52 5.63 13.79
CA SER A 150 3.31 4.52 12.87
C SER A 150 2.44 3.41 13.46
N LEU A 151 2.56 3.11 14.76
CA LEU A 151 1.67 2.17 15.45
C LEU A 151 0.22 2.67 15.54
N GLY A 152 0.02 3.99 15.61
CA GLY A 152 -1.29 4.64 15.69
C GLY A 152 -2.00 4.82 14.34
N VAL A 153 -1.32 4.55 13.22
CA VAL A 153 -1.91 4.68 11.87
C VAL A 153 -3.03 3.64 11.68
N GLU A 154 -4.16 4.06 11.11
CA GLU A 154 -5.24 3.16 10.72
C GLU A 154 -4.76 2.16 9.65
N PRO A 155 -5.04 0.85 9.78
CA PRO A 155 -4.61 -0.15 8.81
C PRO A 155 -5.14 0.12 7.39
N PHE A 156 -4.26 -0.01 6.40
CA PHE A 156 -4.67 -0.10 5.00
C PHE A 156 -4.99 -1.56 4.65
N LEU A 157 -6.28 -1.85 4.48
CA LEU A 157 -6.81 -3.23 4.58
C LEU A 157 -6.69 -4.07 3.30
N THR A 158 -6.42 -3.47 2.15
CA THR A 158 -6.41 -4.19 0.86
C THR A 158 -5.16 -3.86 0.06
N LEU A 159 -4.59 -4.89 -0.57
CA LEU A 159 -3.47 -4.76 -1.51
C LEU A 159 -3.90 -5.19 -2.92
N ALA A 160 -5.22 -5.30 -3.15
CA ALA A 160 -5.75 -5.75 -4.42
C ALA A 160 -5.45 -4.73 -5.53
N PRO A 161 -4.86 -5.14 -6.68
CA PRO A 161 -4.49 -4.22 -7.75
C PRO A 161 -5.65 -3.33 -8.20
N VAL A 162 -6.84 -3.89 -8.41
CA VAL A 162 -8.04 -3.14 -8.81
C VAL A 162 -8.43 -2.03 -7.84
N VAL A 163 -8.19 -2.20 -6.54
CA VAL A 163 -8.48 -1.16 -5.54
C VAL A 163 -7.39 -0.09 -5.57
N LEU A 164 -6.12 -0.51 -5.64
CA LEU A 164 -4.98 0.42 -5.73
C LEU A 164 -5.10 1.30 -6.99
N ASP A 165 -5.43 0.70 -8.14
CA ASP A 165 -5.65 1.39 -9.40
C ASP A 165 -6.83 2.38 -9.32
N ALA A 166 -7.85 2.06 -8.53
CA ALA A 166 -8.97 2.97 -8.30
C ALA A 166 -8.60 4.15 -7.37
N LEU A 167 -7.57 4.03 -6.55
CA LEU A 167 -7.12 5.11 -5.66
C LEU A 167 -6.18 6.09 -6.36
N ASP A 168 -5.56 5.66 -7.45
CA ASP A 168 -4.71 6.53 -8.25
C ASP A 168 -5.53 7.48 -9.13
N ALA A 169 -5.02 8.70 -9.21
CA ALA A 169 -5.35 9.72 -10.20
C ALA A 169 -4.45 10.93 -9.96
N GLU A 170 -4.35 11.77 -10.98
CA GLU A 170 -3.64 13.05 -10.91
C GLU A 170 -4.35 14.05 -9.99
N GLY A 171 -3.53 14.93 -9.39
CA GLY A 171 -3.97 16.02 -8.53
C GLY A 171 -4.22 15.61 -7.08
N GLN A 172 -4.50 16.61 -6.25
CA GLN A 172 -4.87 16.41 -4.86
C GLN A 172 -6.27 15.80 -4.78
N ILE A 173 -6.40 14.64 -4.12
CA ILE A 173 -7.67 13.92 -4.00
C ILE A 173 -8.27 14.12 -2.61
N THR A 174 -9.57 14.42 -2.55
CA THR A 174 -10.38 14.37 -1.33
C THR A 174 -11.56 13.43 -1.51
N TYR A 175 -11.71 12.45 -0.62
CA TYR A 175 -12.79 11.47 -0.66
C TYR A 175 -13.95 11.85 0.25
N TYR A 176 -15.17 11.53 -0.17
CA TYR A 176 -16.38 11.73 0.61
C TYR A 176 -17.31 10.51 0.53
N ALA A 177 -17.85 10.13 1.68
CA ALA A 177 -18.91 9.14 1.79
C ALA A 177 -20.28 9.80 1.71
N LYS A 178 -21.17 9.31 0.83
CA LYS A 178 -22.59 9.69 0.80
C LYS A 178 -23.32 8.94 1.91
N ILE A 179 -23.85 9.68 2.88
CA ILE A 179 -24.50 9.16 4.08
C ILE A 179 -25.98 9.56 4.13
N GLY A 180 -26.76 8.84 4.93
CA GLY A 180 -28.16 9.12 5.16
C GLY A 180 -28.82 8.06 6.03
N GLU A 181 -30.14 8.10 6.14
CA GLU A 181 -30.90 7.07 6.85
C GLU A 181 -30.60 5.68 6.27
N GLY A 182 -30.19 4.74 7.13
CA GLY A 182 -29.78 3.38 6.73
C GLY A 182 -28.39 3.27 6.07
N HIS A 183 -27.69 4.39 5.87
CA HIS A 183 -26.38 4.46 5.21
C HIS A 183 -25.38 5.31 6.03
N PRO A 184 -24.87 4.80 7.17
CA PRO A 184 -23.89 5.51 7.99
C PRO A 184 -22.51 5.58 7.30
N ARG A 185 -21.56 6.35 7.86
CA ARG A 185 -20.17 6.44 7.37
C ARG A 185 -19.48 5.08 7.22
N SER A 186 -19.78 4.12 8.10
CA SER A 186 -19.23 2.75 8.06
C SER A 186 -19.85 1.86 6.96
N SER A 187 -20.99 2.26 6.38
CA SER A 187 -21.62 1.55 5.27
C SER A 187 -22.35 2.57 4.36
N PRO A 188 -21.58 3.43 3.68
CA PRO A 188 -22.16 4.55 2.96
C PRO A 188 -22.88 4.07 1.70
N ARG A 189 -23.78 4.91 1.19
CA ARG A 189 -24.56 4.60 -0.02
C ARG A 189 -23.68 4.54 -1.28
N GLY A 190 -22.58 5.30 -1.26
CA GLY A 190 -21.60 5.43 -2.32
C GLY A 190 -20.50 6.39 -1.88
N ILE A 191 -19.42 6.46 -2.64
CA ILE A 191 -18.36 7.45 -2.41
C ILE A 191 -18.22 8.35 -3.64
N VAL A 192 -17.79 9.58 -3.39
CA VAL A 192 -17.33 10.53 -4.41
C VAL A 192 -15.92 10.98 -4.06
N ARG A 193 -15.15 11.38 -5.06
CA ARG A 193 -13.88 12.06 -4.86
C ARG A 193 -13.89 13.39 -5.60
N ARG A 194 -13.19 14.36 -5.03
CA ARG A 194 -12.80 15.60 -5.68
C ARG A 194 -11.32 15.52 -5.99
N ARG A 195 -10.94 15.76 -7.23
CA ARG A 195 -9.54 15.93 -7.65
C ARG A 195 -9.31 17.40 -7.98
N VAL A 196 -8.21 17.94 -7.50
CA VAL A 196 -7.77 19.31 -7.81
C VAL A 196 -6.37 19.22 -8.41
N ASP A 197 -6.24 19.60 -9.67
CA ASP A 197 -4.95 19.82 -10.33
C ASP A 197 -4.72 21.33 -10.54
N GLU A 198 -3.65 21.71 -11.24
CA GLU A 198 -3.28 23.13 -11.42
C GLU A 198 -4.35 23.94 -12.18
N ASP A 199 -5.11 23.28 -13.06
CA ASP A 199 -5.98 23.94 -14.04
C ASP A 199 -7.47 23.74 -13.76
N ALA A 200 -7.85 22.73 -12.97
CA ALA A 200 -9.24 22.31 -12.84
C ALA A 200 -9.58 21.55 -11.54
N THR A 201 -10.88 21.46 -11.29
CA THR A 201 -11.46 20.63 -10.24
C THR A 201 -12.43 19.64 -10.88
N TYR A 202 -12.27 18.36 -10.54
CA TYR A 202 -13.08 17.27 -11.06
C TYR A 202 -13.77 16.56 -9.92
N ASP A 203 -15.09 16.44 -10.01
CA ASP A 203 -15.88 15.65 -9.08
C ASP A 203 -16.26 14.33 -9.77
N GLU A 204 -15.97 13.21 -9.11
CA GLU A 204 -16.20 11.86 -9.65
C GLU A 204 -16.95 11.00 -8.62
N ALA A 205 -17.85 10.14 -9.08
CA ALA A 205 -18.53 9.14 -8.26
C ALA A 205 -18.02 7.74 -8.59
N PHE A 206 -17.78 6.92 -7.57
CA PHE A 206 -17.45 5.51 -7.81
C PHE A 206 -18.73 4.72 -8.08
N THR A 207 -18.87 4.20 -9.29
CA THR A 207 -20.11 3.60 -9.77
C THR A 207 -20.13 2.09 -9.64
N ARG A 208 -21.29 1.47 -9.91
CA ARG A 208 -21.44 0.00 -9.95
C ARG A 208 -20.66 -0.65 -11.10
N ASN A 209 -20.11 0.14 -12.02
CA ASN A 209 -19.22 -0.37 -13.06
C ASN A 209 -17.77 -0.53 -12.57
N LEU A 210 -17.53 -0.32 -11.26
CA LEU A 210 -16.22 -0.37 -10.61
C LEU A 210 -15.24 0.65 -11.19
N ARG A 211 -15.75 1.85 -11.52
CA ARG A 211 -14.99 2.95 -12.13
C ARG A 211 -15.44 4.28 -11.54
N TRP A 212 -14.53 5.25 -11.57
CA TRP A 212 -14.85 6.65 -11.32
C TRP A 212 -15.47 7.27 -12.57
N GLU A 213 -16.63 7.90 -12.41
CA GLU A 213 -17.33 8.60 -13.48
C GLU A 213 -17.61 10.06 -13.06
N PRO A 214 -17.53 11.04 -13.99
CA PRO A 214 -17.82 12.44 -13.67
C PRO A 214 -19.19 12.62 -13.00
N THR A 215 -19.27 13.51 -12.02
CA THR A 215 -20.51 13.80 -11.30
C THR A 215 -20.63 15.28 -10.95
N GLU A 216 -21.85 15.80 -10.94
CA GLU A 216 -22.13 17.15 -10.43
C GLU A 216 -22.52 17.16 -8.94
N TYR A 217 -22.43 16.01 -8.25
CA TYR A 217 -22.98 15.85 -6.90
C TYR A 217 -22.48 16.92 -5.90
N LEU A 218 -21.16 17.10 -5.77
CA LEU A 218 -20.61 18.05 -4.80
C LEU A 218 -20.93 19.51 -5.18
N ARG A 219 -20.97 19.82 -6.49
CA ARG A 219 -21.41 21.12 -7.00
C ARG A 219 -22.87 21.41 -6.65
N LEU A 220 -23.77 20.47 -6.90
CA LEU A 220 -25.19 20.61 -6.60
C LEU A 220 -25.45 20.69 -5.09
N TYR A 221 -24.74 19.91 -4.30
CA TYR A 221 -24.80 19.99 -2.83
C TYR A 221 -24.41 21.40 -2.34
N ALA A 222 -23.34 21.98 -2.87
CA ALA A 222 -22.94 23.36 -2.55
C ALA A 222 -23.98 24.42 -2.95
N LEU A 223 -24.85 24.11 -3.93
CA LEU A 223 -25.96 24.97 -4.37
C LEU A 223 -27.26 24.74 -3.58
N GLY A 224 -27.26 23.89 -2.55
CA GLY A 224 -28.43 23.65 -1.71
C GLY A 224 -29.26 22.42 -2.08
N HIS A 225 -28.80 21.59 -3.02
CA HIS A 225 -29.43 20.29 -3.33
C HIS A 225 -28.92 19.19 -2.38
N ASN A 226 -29.42 19.20 -1.15
CA ASN A 226 -28.86 18.45 -0.02
C ASN A 226 -29.64 17.14 0.28
N ASP A 227 -30.30 16.54 -0.72
CA ASP A 227 -31.18 15.37 -0.51
C ASP A 227 -30.44 14.15 0.07
N ILE A 228 -29.12 14.10 -0.11
CA ILE A 228 -28.20 13.11 0.45
C ILE A 228 -27.05 13.88 1.07
N ASP A 229 -26.71 13.57 2.31
CA ASP A 229 -25.61 14.21 3.00
C ASP A 229 -24.28 13.52 2.68
N HIS A 230 -23.15 14.19 2.92
CA HIS A 230 -21.84 13.57 2.80
C HIS A 230 -20.88 14.01 3.89
N VAL A 231 -19.90 13.14 4.16
CA VAL A 231 -18.80 13.44 5.07
C VAL A 231 -17.49 13.12 4.38
N GLN A 232 -16.45 13.91 4.65
CA GLN A 232 -15.10 13.60 4.20
C GLN A 232 -14.63 12.31 4.89
N ILE A 233 -13.96 11.44 4.13
CA ILE A 233 -13.40 10.18 4.59
C ILE A 233 -11.92 10.09 4.24
N SER A 234 -11.19 9.21 4.93
CA SER A 234 -9.80 8.92 4.65
C SER A 234 -9.64 8.08 3.37
N GLU A 235 -8.41 7.98 2.89
CA GLU A 235 -8.04 7.07 1.79
C GLU A 235 -8.24 5.60 2.17
N SER A 236 -7.98 5.22 3.44
CA SER A 236 -8.22 3.87 3.97
C SER A 236 -9.71 3.51 3.94
N GLU A 237 -10.59 4.44 4.32
CA GLU A 237 -12.04 4.25 4.26
C GLU A 237 -12.55 4.16 2.82
N ALA A 238 -12.03 5.00 1.91
CA ALA A 238 -12.36 4.91 0.49
C ALA A 238 -11.94 3.56 -0.10
N ALA A 239 -10.73 3.09 0.21
CA ALA A 239 -10.23 1.79 -0.21
C ALA A 239 -11.10 0.64 0.30
N ALA A 240 -11.49 0.66 1.58
CA ALA A 240 -12.36 -0.35 2.17
C ALA A 240 -13.74 -0.41 1.49
N PHE A 241 -14.29 0.76 1.11
CA PHE A 241 -15.53 0.81 0.35
C PHE A 241 -15.37 0.19 -1.06
N ILE A 242 -14.31 0.56 -1.78
CA ILE A 242 -14.03 0.06 -3.14
C ILE A 242 -13.83 -1.45 -3.11
N ASP A 243 -13.02 -1.96 -2.19
CA ASP A 243 -12.75 -3.39 -2.02
C ASP A 243 -14.06 -4.18 -1.77
N SER A 244 -14.91 -3.68 -0.87
CA SER A 244 -16.24 -4.25 -0.61
C SER A 244 -17.15 -4.19 -1.84
N ALA A 245 -17.08 -3.12 -2.65
CA ALA A 245 -17.84 -3.02 -3.89
C ALA A 245 -17.37 -4.03 -4.94
N VAL A 246 -16.05 -4.17 -5.13
CA VAL A 246 -15.43 -5.15 -6.03
C VAL A 246 -15.85 -6.57 -5.63
N ALA A 247 -15.70 -6.94 -4.35
CA ALA A 247 -16.08 -8.26 -3.86
C ALA A 247 -17.58 -8.56 -4.08
N ARG A 248 -18.47 -7.61 -3.78
CA ARG A 248 -19.91 -7.79 -3.93
C ARG A 248 -20.37 -7.89 -5.38
N LEU A 249 -19.74 -7.16 -6.29
CA LEU A 249 -20.15 -7.10 -7.70
C LEU A 249 -19.47 -8.18 -8.54
N GLY A 250 -18.21 -8.54 -8.23
CA GLY A 250 -17.53 -9.68 -8.84
C GLY A 250 -18.11 -11.04 -8.44
N ALA A 251 -18.74 -11.15 -7.25
CA ALA A 251 -19.47 -12.37 -6.86
C ALA A 251 -20.86 -12.52 -7.54
N ARG A 252 -21.31 -11.49 -8.27
CA ARG A 252 -22.62 -11.46 -8.94
C ARG A 252 -22.54 -11.66 -10.46
N SER A 253 -21.33 -11.72 -11.01
CA SER A 253 -21.01 -12.04 -12.40
C SER A 253 -20.63 -13.50 -12.55
#